data_AF-A0AAJ0IW93-F1
#
_entry.id   AF-A0AAJ0IW93-F1
#
_cell.length_a   1.000
_cell.length_b   1.000
_cell.length_c   1.000
_cell.angle_alpha   90.00
_cell.angle_beta   90.00
_cell.angle_gamma   90.00
#
_symmetry.space_group_name_H-M   'P 1'
#
loop_
_entity.id
_entity.type
_entity.pdbx_description
1 polymer ?
#
loop_
_entity_poly.entity_id
_entity_poly.type
_entity_poly.pdbx_seq_one_letter_code
_entity_poly.pdbx_strand_id
1 'polypeptide(L)'
;MRTIIALETHDVRFPTSRELDGSDAMNPDPDYSAAYVVLRTDAPDDLAGYGLVFTIGRGNDVQTAAVAALAEHVIGLSVDEVIADLGAFARLLTNDSQLRWLGPEKGVMHMAIGAVINAAWDLA
;
A
#
# COMPACT_ATOMS: atom_id res chain seq x y z
N MET A 1 -11.21 -10.49 19.84
CA MET A 1 -11.42 -10.21 18.41
C MET A 1 -10.33 -9.24 18.04
N ARG A 2 -9.46 -9.62 17.09
CA ARG A 2 -8.34 -8.77 16.68
C ARG A 2 -8.84 -7.80 15.62
N THR A 3 -8.45 -6.55 15.71
CA THR A 3 -8.94 -5.48 14.84
C THR A 3 -7.77 -4.70 14.26
N ILE A 4 -7.89 -4.29 13.00
CA ILE A 4 -6.94 -3.36 12.38
C ILE A 4 -7.17 -1.98 13.00
N ILE A 5 -6.17 -1.43 13.69
CA ILE A 5 -6.27 -0.18 14.43
C ILE A 5 -5.58 1.00 13.72
N ALA A 6 -4.68 0.72 12.78
CA ALA A 6 -4.01 1.77 12.00
C ALA A 6 -3.58 1.26 10.62
N LEU A 7 -3.59 2.19 9.67
CA LEU A 7 -2.93 2.07 8.37
C LEU A 7 -1.84 3.15 8.33
N GLU A 8 -0.60 2.76 8.61
CA GLU A 8 0.55 3.67 8.62
C GLU A 8 1.17 3.72 7.24
N THR A 9 1.62 4.90 6.82
CA THR A 9 2.31 5.08 5.54
C THR A 9 3.59 5.87 5.69
N HIS A 10 4.61 5.50 4.91
CA HIS A 10 5.92 6.14 4.94
C HIS A 10 6.41 6.37 3.50
N ASP A 11 6.83 7.60 3.20
CA ASP A 11 7.54 7.96 1.98
C ASP A 11 9.04 7.69 2.19
N VAL A 12 9.50 6.53 1.72
CA VAL A 12 10.90 6.10 1.85
C VAL A 12 11.59 6.26 0.51
N ARG A 13 12.74 6.96 0.47
CA ARG A 13 13.51 7.18 -0.77
C ARG A 13 14.98 6.87 -0.55
N PHE A 14 15.58 6.16 -1.48
CA PHE A 14 16.99 5.81 -1.48
C PHE A 14 17.72 6.54 -2.62
N PRO A 15 18.90 7.12 -2.36
CA PRO A 15 19.60 7.94 -3.35
C PRO A 15 20.40 7.09 -4.36
N THR A 16 19.74 6.13 -5.03
CA THR A 16 20.36 5.22 -6.03
C THR A 16 20.88 5.97 -7.25
N SER A 17 20.34 7.15 -7.55
CA SER A 17 20.82 8.01 -8.64
C SER A 17 22.27 8.48 -8.45
N ARG A 18 22.82 8.45 -7.23
CA ARG A 18 24.22 8.84 -6.96
C ARG A 18 25.22 7.94 -7.69
N GLU A 19 24.88 6.67 -7.86
CA GLU A 19 25.70 5.65 -8.53
C GLU A 19 25.08 5.19 -9.87
N LEU A 20 23.94 5.79 -10.25
CA LEU A 20 23.13 5.43 -11.42
C LEU A 20 22.66 3.96 -11.39
N ASP A 21 22.48 3.41 -10.19
CA ASP A 21 21.98 2.04 -10.02
C ASP A 21 20.55 1.95 -10.53
N GLY A 22 20.32 0.98 -11.43
CA GLY A 22 19.01 0.78 -12.05
C GLY A 22 18.67 1.73 -13.19
N SER A 23 19.62 2.57 -13.64
CA SER A 23 19.43 3.42 -14.81
C SER A 23 19.19 2.62 -16.09
N ASP A 24 18.32 3.14 -16.95
CA ASP A 24 17.99 2.55 -18.25
C ASP A 24 17.73 3.62 -19.32
N ALA A 25 17.35 3.21 -20.53
CA ALA A 25 17.13 4.11 -21.67
C ALA A 25 15.95 5.09 -21.48
N MET A 26 15.00 4.77 -20.62
CA MET A 26 13.81 5.57 -20.31
C MET A 26 13.96 6.32 -18.97
N ASN A 27 14.56 5.66 -17.97
CA ASN A 27 14.73 6.17 -16.61
C ASN A 27 16.23 6.35 -16.31
N PRO A 28 16.84 7.49 -16.68
CA PRO A 28 18.29 7.66 -16.63
C PRO A 28 18.85 7.83 -15.21
N ASP A 29 18.07 8.32 -14.26
CA ASP A 29 18.49 8.68 -12.90
C ASP A 29 17.47 8.29 -11.81
N PRO A 30 17.07 7.00 -11.71
CA PRO A 30 16.03 6.61 -10.77
C PRO A 30 16.52 6.66 -9.32
N ASP A 31 15.70 7.25 -8.43
CA ASP A 31 15.86 7.13 -6.98
C ASP A 31 14.85 6.13 -6.44
N TYR A 32 15.26 4.87 -6.30
CA TYR A 32 14.40 3.79 -5.85
C TYR A 32 13.72 4.18 -4.53
N SER A 33 12.40 4.08 -4.53
CA SER A 33 11.55 4.60 -3.47
C SER A 33 10.42 3.63 -3.18
N ALA A 34 9.87 3.71 -1.97
CA ALA A 34 8.75 2.92 -1.52
C ALA A 34 7.71 3.82 -0.85
N ALA A 35 6.47 3.73 -1.30
CA ALA A 35 5.31 4.11 -0.50
C ALA A 35 5.01 2.91 0.41
N TYR A 36 5.64 2.89 1.58
CA TYR A 36 5.60 1.75 2.50
C TYR A 36 4.34 1.82 3.37
N VAL A 37 3.66 0.69 3.57
CA VAL A 37 2.42 0.60 4.34
C VAL A 37 2.50 -0.49 5.41
N VAL A 38 1.91 -0.19 6.57
CA VAL A 38 1.76 -1.13 7.69
C VAL A 38 0.31 -1.15 8.14
N LEU A 39 -0.31 -2.34 8.15
CA LEU A 39 -1.57 -2.61 8.82
C LEU A 39 -1.29 -3.05 10.25
N ARG A 40 -1.50 -2.17 11.22
CA ARG A 40 -1.33 -2.52 12.64
C ARG A 40 -2.60 -3.09 13.22
N THR A 41 -2.46 -4.10 14.06
CA THR A 41 -3.56 -4.69 14.81
C THR A 41 -3.44 -4.38 16.30
N ASP A 42 -4.52 -4.63 17.06
CA ASP A 42 -4.52 -4.60 18.53
C ASP A 42 -4.07 -5.92 19.18
N ALA A 43 -3.52 -6.86 18.39
CA ALA A 43 -3.07 -8.13 18.90
C ALA A 43 -1.84 -7.96 19.83
N PRO A 44 -1.76 -8.69 20.95
CA PRO A 44 -0.70 -8.53 21.95
C PRO A 44 0.67 -9.05 21.52
N ASP A 45 0.74 -9.76 20.39
CA ASP A 45 1.95 -10.35 19.80
C ASP A 45 2.53 -9.52 18.66
N ASP A 46 2.16 -8.23 18.56
CA ASP A 46 2.59 -7.30 17.52
C ASP A 46 2.26 -7.76 16.09
N LEU A 47 1.20 -8.57 15.92
CA LEU A 47 0.71 -9.00 14.61
C LEU A 47 0.42 -7.79 13.72
N ALA A 48 1.05 -7.73 12.56
CA ALA A 48 0.93 -6.65 11.60
C ALA A 48 1.17 -7.16 10.18
N GLY A 49 0.59 -6.46 9.20
CA GLY A 49 0.79 -6.73 7.78
C GLY A 49 1.59 -5.63 7.10
N TYR A 50 2.54 -5.99 6.24
CA TYR A 50 3.47 -5.08 5.59
C TYR A 50 3.33 -5.13 4.07
N GLY A 51 3.38 -3.96 3.44
CA GLY A 51 3.33 -3.84 1.99
C GLY A 51 4.05 -2.59 1.50
N LEU A 52 4.24 -2.49 0.19
CA LEU A 52 4.78 -1.29 -0.42
C LEU A 52 4.36 -1.13 -1.88
N VAL A 53 4.38 0.11 -2.36
CA VAL A 53 4.44 0.42 -3.80
C VAL A 53 5.84 0.88 -4.14
N PHE A 54 6.47 0.24 -5.12
CA PHE A 54 7.75 0.69 -5.66
C PHE A 54 7.54 1.87 -6.61
N THR A 55 8.35 2.91 -6.43
CA THR A 55 8.45 4.06 -7.35
C THR A 55 9.92 4.45 -7.52
N ILE A 56 10.20 5.45 -8.37
CA ILE A 56 11.57 5.87 -8.71
C ILE A 56 11.87 7.33 -8.35
N GLY A 57 11.29 7.82 -7.24
CA GLY A 57 11.65 9.11 -6.64
C GLY A 57 10.50 10.11 -6.66
N ARG A 58 10.46 10.99 -7.66
CA ARG A 58 9.37 11.98 -7.81
C ARG A 58 8.01 11.27 -7.90
N GLY A 59 7.03 11.74 -7.13
CA GLY A 59 5.69 11.16 -7.08
C GLY A 59 5.51 10.07 -6.02
N ASN A 60 6.56 9.64 -5.31
CA ASN A 60 6.41 8.70 -4.20
C ASN A 60 5.55 9.29 -3.06
N ASP A 61 5.60 10.61 -2.87
CA ASP A 61 4.75 11.36 -1.96
C ASP A 61 3.26 11.25 -2.32
N VAL A 62 2.93 11.43 -3.60
CA VAL A 62 1.57 11.26 -4.12
C VAL A 62 1.10 9.81 -3.97
N GLN A 63 1.99 8.84 -4.26
CA GLN A 63 1.69 7.43 -4.08
C GLN A 63 1.44 7.08 -2.61
N THR A 64 2.25 7.61 -1.69
CA THR A 64 2.11 7.43 -0.24
C THR A 64 0.77 8.02 0.24
N ALA A 65 0.41 9.21 -0.24
CA ALA A 65 -0.88 9.83 0.07
C ALA A 65 -2.07 9.02 -0.45
N ALA A 66 -1.96 8.41 -1.63
CA ALA A 66 -3.00 7.54 -2.18
C ALA A 66 -3.21 6.27 -1.33
N VAL A 67 -2.13 5.70 -0.77
CA VAL A 67 -2.24 4.59 0.18
C VAL A 67 -2.88 5.05 1.49
N ALA A 68 -2.46 6.21 2.01
CA ALA A 68 -3.00 6.77 3.26
C ALA A 68 -4.52 7.04 3.17
N ALA A 69 -5.02 7.43 1.99
CA ALA A 69 -6.43 7.68 1.75
C ALA A 69 -7.34 6.43 1.89
N LEU A 70 -6.76 5.23 1.89
CA LEU A 70 -7.50 3.97 2.08
C LEU A 70 -7.73 3.60 3.55
N ALA A 71 -7.23 4.41 4.50
CA ALA A 71 -7.33 4.13 5.92
C ALA A 71 -8.78 3.94 6.41
N GLU A 72 -9.72 4.77 5.93
CA GLU A 72 -11.14 4.69 6.33
C GLU A 72 -11.84 3.42 5.87
N HIS A 73 -11.34 2.75 4.81
CA HIS A 73 -11.88 1.48 4.34
C HIS A 73 -11.39 0.29 5.17
N VAL A 74 -10.30 0.44 5.93
CA VAL A 74 -9.58 -0.70 6.53
C VAL A 74 -9.52 -0.65 8.06
N ILE A 75 -9.39 0.54 8.66
CA ILE A 75 -9.36 0.68 10.11
C ILE A 75 -10.72 0.28 10.69
N GLY A 76 -10.69 -0.56 11.73
CA GLY A 76 -11.87 -1.10 12.40
C GLY A 76 -12.32 -2.47 11.87
N LEU A 77 -11.74 -2.96 10.76
CA LEU A 77 -12.04 -4.31 10.27
C LEU A 77 -11.49 -5.39 11.21
N SER A 78 -12.24 -6.48 11.32
CA SER A 78 -11.80 -7.70 12.01
C SER A 78 -10.66 -8.37 11.25
N VAL A 79 -9.53 -8.61 11.92
CA VAL A 79 -8.40 -9.36 11.34
C VAL A 79 -8.86 -10.76 10.92
N ASP A 80 -9.63 -11.43 11.79
CA ASP A 80 -10.10 -12.80 11.54
C ASP A 80 -11.01 -12.89 10.30
N GLU A 81 -11.82 -11.86 10.02
CA GLU A 81 -12.69 -11.81 8.83
C GLU A 81 -11.89 -11.48 7.56
N VAL A 82 -10.91 -10.56 7.67
CA VAL A 82 -10.04 -10.17 6.54
C VAL A 82 -9.24 -11.36 6.04
N ILE A 83 -8.56 -12.08 6.93
CA ILE A 83 -7.68 -13.20 6.53
C ILE A 83 -8.48 -14.44 6.07
N ALA A 84 -9.74 -14.56 6.49
CA ALA A 84 -10.62 -15.65 6.08
C ALA A 84 -11.15 -15.49 4.64
N ASP A 85 -11.28 -14.26 4.12
CA ASP A 85 -11.67 -13.98 2.73
C ASP A 85 -10.95 -12.75 2.16
N LEU A 86 -9.68 -12.93 1.80
CA LEU A 86 -8.86 -11.91 1.14
C LEU A 86 -9.44 -11.46 -0.22
N GLY A 87 -10.27 -12.30 -0.85
CA GLY A 87 -10.99 -11.92 -2.06
C GLY A 87 -12.07 -10.87 -1.78
N ALA A 88 -12.82 -11.01 -0.68
CA ALA A 88 -13.79 -10.03 -0.22
C ALA A 88 -13.09 -8.72 0.21
N PHE A 89 -11.98 -8.82 0.94
CA PHE A 89 -11.16 -7.66 1.29
C PHE A 89 -10.67 -6.91 0.05
N ALA A 90 -10.15 -7.61 -0.96
CA ALA A 90 -9.75 -6.98 -2.22
C ALA A 90 -10.93 -6.31 -2.96
N ARG A 91 -12.11 -6.94 -2.95
CA ARG A 91 -13.32 -6.38 -3.56
C ARG A 91 -13.85 -5.14 -2.83
N LEU A 92 -13.69 -5.05 -1.52
CA LEU A 92 -14.04 -3.86 -0.73
C LEU A 92 -13.37 -2.60 -1.31
N LEU A 93 -12.10 -2.71 -1.69
CA LEU A 93 -11.33 -1.60 -2.24
C LEU A 93 -11.51 -1.44 -3.76
N THR A 94 -11.48 -2.55 -4.51
CA THR A 94 -11.50 -2.50 -5.98
C THR A 94 -12.87 -2.21 -6.59
N ASN A 95 -13.96 -2.41 -5.84
CA ASN A 95 -15.33 -2.12 -6.29
C ASN A 95 -15.89 -0.78 -5.79
N ASP A 96 -15.15 -0.01 -4.98
CA ASP A 96 -15.54 1.35 -4.64
C ASP A 96 -15.58 2.21 -5.93
N SER A 97 -16.77 2.66 -6.30
CA SER A 97 -16.99 3.34 -7.58
C SER A 97 -16.26 4.69 -7.68
N GLN A 98 -16.06 5.39 -6.55
CA GLN A 98 -15.34 6.66 -6.52
C GLN A 98 -13.83 6.44 -6.64
N LEU A 99 -13.29 5.43 -5.96
CA LEU A 99 -11.88 5.05 -6.14
C LEU A 99 -11.62 4.55 -7.57
N ARG A 100 -12.55 3.78 -8.17
CA ARG A 100 -12.46 3.34 -9.56
C ARG A 100 -12.41 4.49 -10.56
N TRP A 101 -13.06 5.61 -10.26
CA TRP A 101 -13.05 6.79 -11.13
C TRP A 101 -11.64 7.36 -11.34
N LEU A 102 -10.71 7.12 -10.40
CA LEU A 102 -9.30 7.53 -10.48
C LEU A 102 -8.42 6.53 -11.27
N GLY A 103 -9.00 5.46 -11.83
CA GLY A 103 -8.31 4.47 -12.67
C GLY A 103 -9.08 4.21 -13.97
N PRO A 104 -9.98 3.21 -14.02
CA PRO A 104 -10.13 2.08 -13.10
C PRO A 104 -9.01 1.06 -13.29
N GLU A 105 -8.66 0.35 -12.21
CA GLU A 105 -7.69 -0.78 -12.21
C GLU A 105 -6.34 -0.47 -12.88
N LYS A 106 -5.86 0.77 -12.70
CA LYS A 106 -4.56 1.24 -13.22
C LYS A 106 -4.00 2.40 -12.40
N GLY A 107 -2.71 2.67 -12.58
CA GLY A 107 -2.05 3.88 -12.07
C GLY A 107 -1.98 3.96 -10.54
N VAL A 108 -1.84 5.18 -10.05
CA VAL A 108 -1.57 5.52 -8.63
C VAL A 108 -2.56 4.82 -7.69
N MET A 109 -3.86 4.99 -7.92
CA MET A 109 -4.89 4.48 -7.02
C MET A 109 -4.92 2.96 -7.00
N HIS A 110 -4.74 2.30 -8.14
CA HIS A 110 -4.78 0.83 -8.16
C HIS A 110 -3.53 0.20 -7.54
N MET A 111 -2.35 0.80 -7.74
CA MET A 111 -1.14 0.37 -7.03
C MET A 111 -1.28 0.59 -5.52
N ALA A 112 -1.92 1.67 -5.08
CA ALA A 112 -2.17 1.93 -3.66
C ALA A 112 -3.08 0.85 -3.05
N ILE A 113 -4.19 0.53 -3.74
CA ILE A 113 -5.07 -0.59 -3.37
C ILE A 113 -4.28 -1.91 -3.32
N GLY A 114 -3.44 -2.16 -4.31
CA GLY A 114 -2.59 -3.36 -4.37
C GLY A 114 -1.64 -3.50 -3.18
N ALA A 115 -1.02 -2.40 -2.73
CA ALA A 115 -0.15 -2.44 -1.55
C ALA A 115 -0.90 -2.77 -0.25
N VAL A 116 -2.10 -2.24 -0.08
CA VAL A 116 -2.96 -2.57 1.08
C VAL A 116 -3.43 -4.02 1.02
N ILE A 117 -3.77 -4.53 -0.17
CA ILE A 117 -4.09 -5.95 -0.37
C ILE A 117 -2.89 -6.83 -0.05
N ASN A 118 -1.69 -6.49 -0.54
CA ASN A 118 -0.48 -7.24 -0.23
C ASN A 118 -0.16 -7.23 1.27
N ALA A 119 -0.36 -6.10 1.95
CA ALA A 119 -0.22 -6.03 3.41
C ALA A 119 -1.24 -6.93 4.13
N ALA A 120 -2.46 -7.07 3.61
CA ALA A 120 -3.43 -8.02 4.15
C ALA A 120 -3.06 -9.48 3.88
N TRP A 121 -2.40 -9.78 2.75
CA TRP A 121 -1.83 -11.11 2.49
C TRP A 121 -0.65 -11.44 3.40
N ASP A 122 0.19 -10.46 3.71
CA ASP A 122 1.29 -10.62 4.67
C ASP A 122 0.78 -10.80 6.11
N LEU A 123 -0.36 -10.19 6.44
CA LEU A 123 -1.05 -10.37 7.73
C LEU A 123 -1.65 -11.77 7.94
N ALA A 124 -1.93 -12.52 6.86
CA ALA A 124 -2.69 -13.78 6.86
C ALA A 124 -1.82 -15.02 7.17
#